data_AF-A0A173LXR1-F1
#
_entry.id   AF-A0A173LXR1-F1
#
_cell.length_a   1.000
_cell.length_b   1.000
_cell.length_c   1.000
_cell.angle_alpha   90.00
_cell.angle_beta   90.00
_cell.angle_gamma   90.00
#
_symmetry.space_group_name_H-M   'P 1'
#
loop_
_entity.id
_entity.type
_entity.pdbx_description
1 polymer ?
#
loop_
_entity_poly.entity_id
_entity_poly.type
_entity_poly.pdbx_seq_one_letter_code
_entity_poly.pdbx_strand_id
1 'polypeptide(L)'
;MQNGKTLRDEGIALVLQKADDSWKEEAYQVIETLANKGPFTSDDVWANLSTPPHHGNAIGAVILHAAKRFNLKRVGYKPSERPSSRHHVLAVWDLA
;
A
#
# COMPACT_ATOMS: atom_id res chain seq x y z
N MET A 1 16.46 -23.56 -1.45
CA MET A 1 15.23 -23.31 -0.67
C MET A 1 14.79 -21.90 -0.99
N GLN A 2 13.68 -21.71 -1.71
CA GLN A 2 13.15 -20.39 -2.03
C GLN A 2 12.32 -19.90 -0.84
N ASN A 3 12.72 -18.78 -0.25
CA ASN A 3 12.09 -18.23 0.95
C ASN A 3 10.76 -17.55 0.57
N GLY A 4 9.71 -17.70 1.40
CA GLY A 4 8.39 -17.09 1.16
C GLY A 4 8.39 -15.55 1.01
N LYS A 5 9.49 -14.88 1.35
CA LYS A 5 9.72 -13.45 1.11
C LYS A 5 9.97 -13.15 -0.37
N THR A 6 10.76 -13.98 -1.06
CA THR A 6 11.07 -13.82 -2.49
C THR A 6 9.82 -14.04 -3.34
N LEU A 7 9.01 -15.05 -3.02
CA LEU A 7 7.72 -15.29 -3.68
C LEU A 7 6.71 -14.17 -3.45
N ARG A 8 6.74 -13.52 -2.27
CA ARG A 8 5.92 -12.34 -1.99
C ARG A 8 6.35 -11.15 -2.85
N ASP A 9 7.64 -10.87 -2.92
CA ASP A 9 8.19 -9.74 -3.66
C ASP A 9 8.00 -9.91 -5.18
N GLU A 10 8.16 -11.14 -5.70
CA GLU A 10 7.87 -11.50 -7.10
C GLU A 10 6.37 -11.38 -7.41
N GLY A 11 5.50 -11.84 -6.51
CA GLY A 11 4.05 -11.68 -6.65
C GLY A 11 3.61 -10.21 -6.62
N ILE A 12 4.24 -9.39 -5.78
CA ILE A 12 4.04 -7.94 -5.69
C ILE A 12 4.40 -7.25 -7.01
N ALA A 13 5.56 -7.59 -7.58
CA ALA A 13 6.02 -7.03 -8.85
C ALA A 13 5.09 -7.41 -10.01
N LEU A 14 4.57 -8.65 -10.04
CA LEU A 14 3.65 -9.11 -11.07
C LEU A 14 2.28 -8.41 -11.01
N VAL A 15 1.76 -8.17 -9.80
CA VAL A 15 0.50 -7.41 -9.59
C VAL A 15 0.66 -5.97 -10.07
N LEU A 16 1.82 -5.35 -9.79
CA LEU A 16 2.11 -4.00 -10.28
C LEU A 16 2.32 -3.97 -11.80
N GLN A 17 2.90 -4.98 -12.43
CA GLN A 17 2.99 -5.00 -13.90
C GLN A 17 1.61 -5.05 -14.58
N LYS A 18 0.63 -5.72 -13.96
CA LYS A 18 -0.72 -5.88 -14.52
C LYS A 18 -1.68 -4.74 -14.18
N ALA A 19 -1.39 -3.92 -13.19
CA ALA A 19 -2.21 -2.77 -12.86
C ALA A 19 -2.04 -1.67 -13.91
N ASP A 20 -3.10 -0.89 -14.17
CA ASP A 20 -3.05 0.25 -15.08
C ASP A 20 -2.06 1.31 -14.59
N ASP A 21 -1.28 1.88 -15.50
CA ASP A 21 -0.26 2.88 -15.15
C ASP A 21 -0.86 4.16 -14.57
N SER A 22 -2.04 4.56 -15.04
CA SER A 22 -2.79 5.70 -14.48
C SER A 22 -3.18 5.47 -13.02
N TRP A 23 -3.62 4.25 -12.68
CA TRP A 23 -3.97 3.90 -11.31
C TRP A 23 -2.75 3.91 -10.38
N LYS A 24 -1.58 3.44 -10.85
CA LYS A 24 -0.35 3.49 -10.06
C LYS A 24 0.08 4.92 -9.75
N GLU A 25 0.03 5.78 -10.76
CA GLU A 25 0.42 7.18 -10.59
C GLU A 25 -0.51 7.89 -9.61
N GLU A 26 -1.82 7.68 -9.73
CA GLU A 26 -2.79 8.16 -8.75
C GLU A 26 -2.47 7.64 -7.34
N ALA A 27 -2.20 6.34 -7.20
CA ALA A 27 -1.86 5.76 -5.91
C ALA A 27 -0.58 6.35 -5.32
N TYR A 28 0.44 6.65 -6.13
CA TYR A 28 1.64 7.33 -5.66
C TYR A 28 1.35 8.76 -5.20
N GLN A 29 0.53 9.52 -5.93
CA GLN A 29 0.12 10.88 -5.55
C GLN A 29 -0.67 10.89 -4.24
N VAL A 30 -1.58 9.92 -4.06
CA VAL A 30 -2.33 9.73 -2.82
C VAL A 30 -1.38 9.41 -1.67
N ILE A 31 -0.45 8.48 -1.85
CA ILE A 31 0.52 8.09 -0.82
C ILE A 31 1.41 9.27 -0.43
N GLU A 32 1.94 10.02 -1.40
CA GLU A 32 2.75 11.20 -1.14
C GLU A 32 1.96 12.27 -0.38
N THR A 33 0.71 12.52 -0.77
CA THR A 33 -0.18 13.46 -0.08
C THR A 33 -0.46 13.03 1.36
N LEU A 34 -0.71 11.74 1.59
CA LEU A 34 -0.95 11.21 2.93
C LEU A 34 0.30 11.28 3.81
N ALA A 35 1.45 10.85 3.28
CA ALA A 35 2.73 10.89 3.99
C ALA A 35 3.11 12.31 4.44
N ASN A 36 2.83 13.33 3.62
CA ASN A 36 3.06 14.72 3.99
C ASN A 36 2.10 15.26 5.07
N LYS A 37 0.93 14.62 5.26
CA LYS A 37 -0.04 14.97 6.31
C LYS A 37 0.25 14.24 7.63
N GLY A 38 0.95 13.11 7.57
CA GLY A 38 1.36 12.32 8.73
C GLY A 38 1.17 10.81 8.54
N PRO A 39 1.17 10.03 9.64
CA PRO A 39 1.06 8.58 9.58
C PRO A 39 -0.24 8.11 8.91
N PHE A 40 -0.14 7.14 8.00
CA PHE A 40 -1.27 6.61 7.24
C PHE A 40 -1.22 5.09 7.11
N THR A 41 -2.33 4.49 6.66
CA THR A 41 -2.49 3.06 6.43
C THR A 41 -3.00 2.74 5.03
N SER A 42 -3.03 1.46 4.67
CA SER A 42 -3.66 1.00 3.44
C SER A 42 -5.15 1.35 3.33
N ASP A 43 -5.84 1.50 4.46
CA ASP A 43 -7.25 1.94 4.45
C ASP A 43 -7.36 3.42 4.09
N ASP A 44 -6.43 4.25 4.55
CA ASP A 44 -6.39 5.67 4.20
C ASP A 44 -6.11 5.83 2.70
N VAL A 45 -5.18 5.04 2.13
CA VAL A 45 -4.92 5.03 0.68
C VAL A 45 -6.17 4.65 -0.10
N TRP A 46 -6.83 3.55 0.24
CA TRP A 46 -8.02 3.13 -0.51
C TRP A 46 -9.19 4.10 -0.39
N ALA A 47 -9.32 4.82 0.74
CA ALA A 47 -10.35 5.85 0.89
C ALA A 47 -10.12 7.08 0.00
N ASN A 48 -8.89 7.29 -0.47
CA ASN A 48 -8.51 8.46 -1.28
C ASN A 48 -8.27 8.12 -2.76
N LEU A 49 -8.41 6.85 -3.16
CA LEU A 49 -8.38 6.44 -4.57
C LEU A 49 -9.74 6.65 -5.23
N SER A 50 -9.74 7.17 -6.45
CA SER A 50 -10.92 7.32 -7.30
C SER A 50 -11.50 5.97 -7.72
N THR A 51 -10.64 4.98 -7.94
CA THR A 51 -11.01 3.64 -8.37
C THR A 51 -10.40 2.59 -7.44
N PRO A 52 -11.21 1.67 -6.88
CA PRO A 52 -10.68 0.59 -6.07
C PRO A 52 -9.79 -0.32 -6.93
N PRO A 53 -8.70 -0.88 -6.38
CA PRO A 53 -7.88 -1.82 -7.13
C PRO A 53 -8.67 -3.07 -7.49
N HIS A 54 -8.37 -3.64 -8.66
CA HIS A 54 -8.90 -4.94 -9.10
C HIS A 54 -8.52 -6.09 -8.17
N HIS A 55 -7.44 -5.94 -7.40
CA HIS A 55 -6.96 -6.92 -6.42
C HIS A 55 -6.63 -6.25 -5.09
N GLY A 56 -7.15 -6.79 -3.97
CA GLY A 56 -6.92 -6.23 -2.63
C GLY A 56 -5.44 -6.12 -2.23
N ASN A 57 -4.57 -6.98 -2.80
CA ASN A 57 -3.13 -6.95 -2.56
C ASN A 57 -2.38 -5.83 -3.31
N ALA A 58 -3.01 -5.17 -4.28
CA ALA A 58 -2.36 -4.14 -5.09
C ALA A 58 -1.98 -2.90 -4.26
N ILE A 59 -2.76 -2.56 -3.23
CA ILE A 59 -2.44 -1.42 -2.35
C ILE A 59 -1.21 -1.71 -1.50
N GLY A 60 -1.11 -2.92 -0.94
CA GLY A 60 0.08 -3.33 -0.19
C GLY A 60 1.34 -3.28 -1.08
N ALA A 61 1.21 -3.76 -2.32
CA ALA A 61 2.27 -3.74 -3.31
C ALA A 61 2.73 -2.30 -3.64
N VAL A 62 1.81 -1.39 -3.94
CA VAL A 62 2.16 0.00 -4.30
C VAL A 62 2.74 0.76 -3.12
N ILE A 63 2.24 0.56 -1.89
CA ILE A 63 2.82 1.19 -0.68
C ILE A 63 4.26 0.73 -0.46
N LEU A 64 4.58 -0.55 -0.68
CA LEU A 64 5.95 -1.05 -0.54
C LEU A 64 6.92 -0.44 -1.56
N HIS A 65 6.45 -0.22 -2.79
CA HIS A 65 7.23 0.48 -3.81
C HIS A 65 7.37 1.97 -3.47
N ALA A 66 6.27 2.61 -3.06
CA ALA A 66 6.24 4.00 -2.62
C ALA A 66 7.15 4.24 -1.41
N ALA A 67 7.26 3.27 -0.50
CA ALA A 67 8.14 3.38 0.66
C ALA A 67 9.61 3.52 0.27
N LYS A 68 10.05 2.85 -0.80
CA LYS A 68 11.39 3.04 -1.35
C LYS A 68 11.54 4.40 -2.05
N ARG A 69 10.49 4.86 -2.74
CA ARG A 69 10.49 6.11 -3.52
C ARG A 69 10.47 7.36 -2.64
N PHE A 70 9.64 7.36 -1.60
CA PHE A 70 9.37 8.51 -0.73
C PHE A 70 10.02 8.39 0.65
N ASN A 71 10.91 7.41 0.84
CA ASN A 71 11.58 7.15 2.10
C ASN A 71 10.57 6.97 3.26
N LEU A 72 9.62 6.05 3.10
CA LEU A 72 8.63 5.75 4.14
C LEU A 72 9.14 4.62 5.03
N LYS A 73 8.86 4.74 6.33
CA LYS A 73 9.07 3.67 7.31
C LYS A 73 7.76 3.20 7.89
N ARG A 74 7.74 1.92 8.28
CA ARG A 74 6.65 1.40 9.09
C ARG A 74 6.87 1.81 10.53
N VAL A 75 5.95 2.59 11.08
CA VAL A 75 6.03 3.14 12.44
C VAL A 75 5.16 2.38 13.44
N GLY A 76 4.30 1.49 12.97
CA GLY A 76 3.48 0.67 13.85
C GLY A 76 2.43 -0.15 13.11
N TYR A 77 1.42 -0.59 13.86
CA TYR A 77 0.29 -1.34 13.35
C TYR A 77 -1.00 -0.87 14.04
N LYS A 78 -2.11 -0.79 13.28
CA LYS A 78 -3.44 -0.50 13.81
C LYS A 78 -4.49 -1.44 13.17
N PRO A 79 -5.56 -1.82 13.89
CA PRO A 79 -6.64 -2.60 13.27
C PRO A 79 -7.34 -1.78 12.17
N SER A 80 -7.82 -2.46 11.12
CA SER A 80 -8.67 -1.85 10.10
C SER A 80 -10.00 -1.40 10.70
N GLU A 81 -10.44 -0.19 10.35
CA GLU A 81 -11.73 0.37 10.77
C GLU A 81 -12.87 0.00 9.80
N ARG A 82 -12.56 -0.70 8.70
CA ARG A 82 -13.53 -1.06 7.68
C ARG A 82 -14.42 -2.22 8.13
N PRO A 83 -15.75 -2.12 7.95
CA PRO A 83 -16.69 -3.19 8.33
C PRO A 83 -16.40 -4.54 7.66
N SER A 84 -15.89 -4.53 6.43
CA SER A 84 -15.53 -5.71 5.65
C SER A 84 -14.23 -6.39 6.08
N SER A 85 -13.40 -5.70 6.88
CA SER A 85 -12.03 -6.09 7.18
C SER A 85 -11.72 -6.10 8.68
N ARG A 86 -12.77 -6.21 9.52
CA ARG A 86 -12.81 -6.04 11.00
C ARG A 86 -11.74 -6.76 11.85
N HIS A 87 -10.82 -7.51 11.26
CA HIS A 87 -9.77 -8.24 11.96
C HIS A 87 -8.38 -8.13 11.30
N HIS A 88 -8.21 -7.36 10.24
CA HIS A 88 -6.90 -7.20 9.59
C HIS A 88 -6.08 -6.13 10.28
N VAL A 89 -4.92 -6.53 10.81
CA VAL A 89 -3.90 -5.62 11.32
C VAL A 89 -3.22 -4.93 10.14
N LEU A 90 -3.31 -3.61 10.08
CA LEU A 90 -2.73 -2.78 9.03
C LEU A 90 -1.43 -2.17 9.50
N ALA A 91 -0.44 -2.14 8.61
CA ALA A 91 0.79 -1.40 8.84
C ALA A 91 0.49 0.11 8.79
N VAL A 92 1.05 0.84 9.75
CA VAL A 92 1.09 2.31 9.76
C VAL A 92 2.42 2.76 9.16
N TRP A 93 2.35 3.65 8.19
CA TRP A 93 3.47 4.18 7.41
C TRP A 93 3.61 5.67 7.67
N ASP A 94 4.84 6.14 7.76
CA ASP A 94 5.17 7.56 7.93
C ASP A 94 6.49 7.87 7.22
N LEU A 95 6.80 9.16 7.04
CA LEU A 95 8.11 9.59 6.55
C LEU A 95 9.21 9.19 7.53
N ALA A 96 10.34 8.76 6.98
CA ALA A 96 11.47 8.20 7.69
C ALA A 96 12.31 9.18 8.51
#